data_AF-A0A328U050-F1
#
_entry.id   AF-A0A328U050-F1
#
_cell.length_a   1.000
_cell.length_b   1.000
_cell.length_c   1.000
_cell.angle_alpha   90.00
_cell.angle_beta   90.00
_cell.angle_gamma   90.00
#
_symmetry.space_group_name_H-M   'P 1'
#
loop_
_entity.id
_entity.type
_entity.pdbx_description
1 polymer ?
#
loop_
_entity_poly.entity_id
_entity_poly.type
_entity_poly.pdbx_seq_one_letter_code
_entity_poly.pdbx_strand_id
1 'polypeptide(L)'
;MSVLSNYETWKHFLNDRISQAKGMGLNEETISNLAYEIGSFLGEKVDPKNEQERAIKELWDVGDEQERKTIAGLMVKLVQHS
;
A
#
# COMPACT_ATOMS: atom_id res chain seq x y z
N MET A 1 -20.05 -0.11 -14.84
CA MET A 1 -19.03 0.62 -14.06
C MET A 1 -17.84 -0.31 -13.91
N SER A 2 -16.75 -0.03 -14.64
CA SER A 2 -15.67 -0.99 -14.84
C SER A 2 -14.76 -1.11 -13.62
N VAL A 3 -14.29 -2.33 -13.45
CA VAL A 3 -13.21 -2.99 -12.68
C VAL A 3 -11.94 -2.16 -12.32
N LEU A 4 -11.91 -0.85 -12.55
CA LEU A 4 -10.82 0.07 -12.20
C LEU A 4 -10.88 0.59 -10.75
N SER A 5 -11.86 0.15 -9.95
CA SER A 5 -12.29 0.85 -8.74
C SER A 5 -11.67 0.37 -7.41
N ASN A 6 -10.66 -0.51 -7.42
CA ASN A 6 -9.97 -0.90 -6.18
C ASN A 6 -8.52 -0.42 -6.14
N TYR A 7 -7.71 -0.71 -7.17
CA TYR A 7 -6.31 -0.29 -7.20
C TYR A 7 -6.14 1.24 -7.15
N GLU A 8 -6.87 1.99 -7.96
CA GLU A 8 -6.83 3.46 -7.92
C GLU A 8 -7.36 4.03 -6.60
N THR A 9 -8.44 3.45 -6.06
CA THR A 9 -8.99 3.84 -4.76
C THR A 9 -8.00 3.55 -3.63
N TRP A 10 -7.30 2.42 -3.71
CA TRP A 10 -6.26 2.05 -2.76
C TRP A 10 -5.06 3.01 -2.84
N LYS A 11 -4.60 3.35 -4.06
CA LYS A 11 -3.55 4.36 -4.25
C LYS A 11 -3.95 5.71 -3.66
N HIS A 12 -5.19 6.15 -3.91
CA HIS A 12 -5.70 7.42 -3.37
C HIS A 12 -5.77 7.39 -1.83
N PHE A 13 -6.27 6.29 -1.25
CA PHE A 13 -6.32 6.12 0.20
C PHE A 13 -4.92 6.15 0.82
N LEU A 14 -3.97 5.43 0.23
CA LEU A 14 -2.58 5.43 0.69
C LEU A 14 -1.97 6.84 0.57
N ASN A 15 -2.21 7.54 -0.54
CA ASN A 15 -1.73 8.91 -0.74
C ASN A 15 -2.26 9.87 0.33
N ASP A 16 -3.55 9.81 0.65
CA ASP A 16 -4.20 10.68 1.63
C ASP A 16 -3.64 10.45 3.04
N ARG A 17 -3.45 9.17 3.41
CA ARG A 17 -2.88 8.79 4.71
C ARG A 17 -1.43 9.24 4.84
N ILE A 18 -0.63 9.10 3.79
CA ILE A 18 0.76 9.54 3.78
C ILE A 18 0.86 11.06 3.79
N SER A 19 -0.01 11.75 3.03
CA SER A 19 -0.07 13.21 3.00
C SER A 19 -0.46 13.79 4.36
N GLN A 20 -1.42 13.18 5.06
CA GLN A 20 -1.73 13.52 6.45
C GLN A 20 -0.53 13.30 7.38
N ALA A 21 0.13 12.14 7.27
CA ALA A 21 1.29 11.82 8.10
C ALA A 21 2.43 12.83 7.91
N LYS A 22 2.72 13.20 6.66
CA LYS A 22 3.70 14.26 6.34
C LYS A 22 3.29 15.62 6.88
N GLY A 23 2.00 15.99 6.74
CA GLY A 23 1.47 17.26 7.26
C GLY A 23 1.55 17.38 8.80
N MET A 24 1.56 16.26 9.50
CA MET A 24 1.75 16.20 10.95
C MET A 24 3.23 16.20 11.39
N GLY A 25 4.18 16.21 10.44
CA GLY A 25 5.62 16.17 10.74
C GLY A 25 6.13 14.80 11.18
N LEU A 26 5.40 13.72 10.87
CA LEU A 26 5.85 12.36 11.16
C LEU A 26 7.07 12.00 10.30
N ASN A 27 8.03 11.29 10.90
CA ASN A 27 9.25 10.85 10.21
C ASN A 27 8.96 9.71 9.20
N GLU A 28 9.90 9.47 8.27
CA GLU A 28 9.74 8.46 7.22
C GLU A 28 9.57 7.03 7.74
N GLU A 29 10.12 6.74 8.91
CA GLU A 29 9.95 5.45 9.60
C GLU A 29 8.49 5.23 10.00
N THR A 30 7.84 6.25 10.56
CA THR A 30 6.42 6.21 10.90
C THR A 30 5.55 6.06 9.65
N ILE A 31 5.93 6.70 8.54
CA ILE A 31 5.25 6.56 7.25
C ILE A 31 5.40 5.12 6.71
N SER A 32 6.57 4.51 6.84
CA SER A 32 6.78 3.11 6.44
C SER A 32 5.97 2.13 7.29
N ASN A 33 5.90 2.35 8.59
CA ASN A 33 5.06 1.54 9.48
C ASN A 33 3.57 1.67 9.14
N LEU A 34 3.11 2.89 8.85
CA LEU A 34 1.74 3.14 8.38
C LEU A 34 1.47 2.43 7.05
N ALA A 35 2.41 2.47 6.11
CA ALA A 35 2.30 1.75 4.84
C ALA A 35 2.28 0.22 5.03
N TYR A 36 3.02 -0.30 6.02
CA TYR A 36 3.01 -1.72 6.37
C TYR A 36 1.66 -2.17 6.96
N GLU A 37 1.06 -1.36 7.84
CA GLU A 37 -0.29 -1.60 8.37
C GLU A 37 -1.34 -1.56 7.25
N ILE A 38 -1.21 -0.63 6.29
CA ILE A 38 -2.09 -0.54 5.12
C ILE A 38 -1.87 -1.72 4.15
N GLY A 39 -0.64 -2.19 3.98
CA GLY A 39 -0.33 -3.41 3.20
C GLY A 39 -0.92 -4.67 3.84
N SER A 40 -0.89 -4.77 5.17
CA SER A 40 -1.56 -5.84 5.91
C SER A 40 -3.08 -5.82 5.71
N PHE A 41 -3.67 -4.63 5.58
CA PHE A 41 -5.11 -4.47 5.26
C PHE A 41 -5.47 -5.00 3.86
N LEU A 42 -4.59 -4.83 2.86
CA LEU A 42 -4.75 -5.46 1.54
C LEU A 42 -4.66 -6.99 1.64
N GLY A 43 -3.68 -7.49 2.39
CA GLY A 43 -3.47 -8.92 2.62
C GLY A 43 -4.67 -9.61 3.27
N GLU A 44 -5.36 -8.95 4.21
CA GLU A 44 -6.47 -9.57 4.94
C GLU A 44 -7.87 -9.26 4.39
N LYS A 45 -8.10 -8.09 3.77
CA LYS A 45 -9.47 -7.62 3.47
C LYS A 45 -9.80 -7.40 1.99
N VAL A 46 -8.82 -7.43 1.10
CA VAL A 46 -9.07 -7.20 -0.32
C VAL A 46 -9.02 -8.53 -1.07
N ASP A 47 -10.20 -9.00 -1.47
CA ASP A 47 -10.31 -10.05 -2.48
C ASP A 47 -9.82 -9.46 -3.80
N PRO A 48 -8.68 -9.92 -4.37
CA PRO A 48 -8.06 -9.27 -5.52
C PRO A 48 -9.00 -9.30 -6.73
N LYS A 49 -9.42 -8.11 -7.17
CA LYS A 49 -10.41 -7.95 -8.26
C LYS A 49 -9.77 -7.83 -9.64
N ASN A 50 -8.45 -7.67 -9.69
CA ASN A 50 -7.64 -7.62 -10.90
C ASN A 50 -6.28 -8.30 -10.70
N GLU A 51 -5.55 -8.48 -11.80
CA GLU A 51 -4.26 -9.19 -11.82
C GLU A 51 -3.16 -8.43 -11.07
N GLN A 52 -3.21 -7.10 -11.05
CA GLN A 52 -2.23 -6.26 -10.35
C GLN A 52 -2.32 -6.44 -8.84
N GLU A 53 -3.54 -6.40 -8.30
CA GLU A 53 -3.82 -6.64 -6.87
C GLU A 53 -3.43 -8.07 -6.47
N ARG A 54 -3.69 -9.05 -7.34
CA ARG A 54 -3.31 -10.45 -7.12
C ARG A 54 -1.79 -10.60 -7.02
N ALA A 55 -1.03 -10.00 -7.93
CA ALA A 55 0.42 -10.07 -7.91
C ALA A 55 1.02 -9.45 -6.63
N ILE A 56 0.50 -8.29 -6.19
CA ILE A 56 0.95 -7.65 -4.94
C ILE A 56 0.64 -8.55 -3.73
N LYS A 57 -0.55 -9.17 -3.70
CA LYS A 57 -0.95 -10.10 -2.63
C LYS A 57 -0.05 -11.33 -2.59
N GLU A 58 0.21 -11.96 -3.73
CA GLU A 58 1.08 -13.14 -3.81
C GLU A 58 2.51 -12.82 -3.35
N LEU A 59 3.06 -11.67 -3.73
CA LEU A 59 4.36 -11.20 -3.23
C LEU A 59 4.36 -10.92 -1.72
N TRP A 60 3.26 -10.34 -1.21
CA TRP A 60 3.10 -10.06 0.21
C TRP A 60 3.00 -11.34 1.05
N ASP A 61 2.25 -12.33 0.56
CA ASP A 61 1.98 -13.58 1.28
C ASP A 61 3.25 -14.43 1.41
N VAL A 62 4.12 -14.44 0.41
CA VAL A 62 5.40 -15.18 0.45
C VAL A 62 6.52 -14.44 1.15
N GLY A 63 6.42 -13.11 1.28
CA GLY A 63 7.48 -12.27 1.85
C GLY A 63 7.55 -12.34 3.37
N ASP A 64 8.76 -12.22 3.91
CA ASP A 64 8.99 -12.01 5.34
C ASP A 64 8.70 -10.57 5.80
N GLU A 65 8.90 -10.26 7.08
CA GLU A 65 8.63 -8.91 7.62
C GLU A 65 9.44 -7.81 6.92
N GLN A 66 10.71 -8.06 6.61
CA GLN A 66 11.59 -7.09 5.97
C GLN A 66 11.22 -6.88 4.50
N GLU A 67 10.85 -7.95 3.81
CA GLU A 67 10.39 -7.90 2.42
C GLU A 67 9.04 -7.18 2.31
N ARG A 68 8.10 -7.45 3.22
CA ARG A 68 6.80 -6.74 3.30
C ARG A 68 6.98 -5.25 3.58
N LYS A 69 7.87 -4.87 4.49
CA LYS A 69 8.26 -3.45 4.72
C LYS A 69 8.83 -2.82 3.45
N THR A 70 9.65 -3.55 2.71
CA THR A 70 10.21 -3.10 1.43
C THR A 70 9.12 -2.89 0.39
N ILE A 71 8.21 -3.85 0.21
CA ILE A 71 7.05 -3.75 -0.69
C ILE A 71 6.21 -2.52 -0.33
N ALA A 72 5.88 -2.34 0.95
CA ALA A 72 5.14 -1.18 1.44
C ALA A 72 5.84 0.15 1.08
N GLY A 73 7.15 0.25 1.29
CA GLY A 73 7.92 1.44 0.93
C GLY A 73 7.94 1.72 -0.58
N LEU A 74 8.05 0.68 -1.41
CA LEU A 74 7.98 0.82 -2.87
C LEU A 74 6.58 1.27 -3.33
N MET A 75 5.52 0.77 -2.71
CA MET A 75 4.15 1.19 -2.96
C MET A 75 3.93 2.67 -2.63
N VAL A 76 4.49 3.16 -1.52
CA VAL A 76 4.48 4.60 -1.18
C VAL A 76 5.14 5.43 -2.28
N LYS A 77 6.34 5.03 -2.72
CA LYS A 77 7.07 5.73 -3.77
C LYS A 77 6.29 5.72 -5.08
N LEU A 78 5.72 4.57 -5.45
CA LEU A 78 4.91 4.43 -6.66
C LEU A 78 3.77 5.45 -6.68
N VAL A 79 3.02 5.58 -5.58
CA VAL A 79 1.92 6.54 -5.46
C VAL A 79 2.41 7.99 -5.52
N GLN A 80 3.55 8.31 -4.92
CA GLN A 80 4.13 9.66 -4.95
C GLN A 80 4.64 10.07 -6.34
N HIS A 81 4.96 9.11 -7.19
CA HIS A 81 5.44 9.32 -8.56
C HIS A 81 4.35 9.11 -9.63
N SER A 82 3.10 8.88 -9.24
CA SER A 82 1.95 8.65 -10.13
C SER A 82 1.13 9.92 -10.39
#